data_AF-A0AAV9ZYQ2-F1
#
_entry.id   AF-A0AAV9ZYQ2-F1
#
_cell.length_a   1.000
_cell.length_b   1.000
_cell.length_c   1.000
_cell.angle_alpha   90.00
_cell.angle_beta   90.00
_cell.angle_gamma   90.00
#
_symmetry.space_group_name_H-M   'P 1'
#
loop_
_entity.id
_entity.type
_entity.pdbx_description
1 polymer ?
#
loop_
_entity_poly.entity_id
_entity_poly.type
_entity_poly.pdbx_seq_one_letter_code
_entity_poly.pdbx_strand_id
1 'polypeptide(L)'
;KRVRNGSRSAKHVLRMSAKHGRAYKVELRAIARVLVSSGCKEGKVGDLIQDIARIFGVDLDRAISRRTVRRAVLDGLVASQVQLGVEMKYAEDITMSSDSTSRRKLNYQSHHIHMRVPEKQADGSVHLSDNPRVRFAGIASTVDHSTATSKEAWLTIYKDITSSYNASPIGRRLGTLDLRIICRRLRGMCGD
;
A
#
# COMPACT_ATOMS: atom_id res chain seq x y z
N LYS A 1 16.96 -58.77 -25.25
CA LYS A 1 17.20 -57.38 -24.80
C LYS A 1 15.94 -56.85 -24.12
N ARG A 2 15.90 -56.83 -22.78
CA ARG A 2 14.76 -56.37 -21.98
C ARG A 2 14.98 -54.87 -21.69
N VAL A 3 14.21 -54.01 -22.32
CA VAL A 3 14.26 -52.55 -22.09
C VAL A 3 13.69 -52.30 -20.69
N ARG A 4 14.55 -51.87 -19.76
CA ARG A 4 14.14 -51.41 -18.43
C ARG A 4 13.33 -50.13 -18.61
N ASN A 5 12.03 -50.19 -18.30
CA ASN A 5 11.21 -49.00 -18.10
C ASN A 5 11.86 -48.17 -16.99
N GLY A 6 12.45 -47.03 -17.37
CA GLY A 6 12.89 -46.02 -16.43
C GLY A 6 11.68 -45.52 -15.65
N SER A 7 11.68 -45.81 -14.34
CA SER A 7 10.78 -45.20 -13.37
C SER A 7 10.85 -43.68 -13.53
N ARG A 8 9.80 -43.06 -14.08
CA ARG A 8 9.61 -41.62 -14.02
C ARG A 8 9.59 -41.22 -12.55
N SER A 9 10.66 -40.59 -12.08
CA SER A 9 10.72 -39.94 -10.77
C SER A 9 9.52 -39.01 -10.66
N ALA A 10 8.54 -39.36 -9.83
CA ALA A 10 7.43 -38.48 -9.51
C ALA A 10 8.04 -37.19 -8.93
N LYS A 11 7.94 -36.08 -9.66
CA LYS A 11 8.30 -34.77 -9.12
C LYS A 11 7.44 -34.58 -7.88
N HIS A 12 8.05 -34.51 -6.70
CA HIS A 12 7.34 -34.22 -5.46
C HIS A 12 6.73 -32.83 -5.57
N VAL A 13 5.46 -32.75 -5.99
CA VAL A 13 4.70 -31.51 -5.99
C VAL A 13 4.25 -31.26 -4.54
N LEU A 14 4.73 -30.16 -3.96
CA LEU A 14 4.34 -29.75 -2.62
C LEU A 14 2.94 -29.15 -2.67
N ARG A 15 1.97 -29.84 -2.06
CA ARG A 15 0.62 -29.30 -1.95
C ARG A 15 0.55 -28.32 -0.78
N MET A 16 0.12 -27.10 -1.05
CA MET A 16 0.05 -26.04 -0.04
C MET A 16 -1.36 -25.44 -0.01
N SER A 17 -1.89 -25.21 1.20
CA SER A 17 -3.10 -24.39 1.34
C SER A 17 -2.78 -22.91 1.11
N ALA A 18 -3.56 -22.26 0.26
CA ALA A 18 -3.51 -20.82 0.03
C ALA A 18 -4.08 -20.00 1.21
N LYS A 19 -4.75 -20.66 2.15
CA LYS A 19 -5.34 -20.03 3.33
C LYS A 19 -4.62 -20.43 4.61
N HIS A 20 -4.70 -19.54 5.60
CA HIS A 20 -4.43 -19.84 6.99
C HIS A 20 -5.72 -19.55 7.77
N GLY A 21 -6.37 -20.61 8.26
CA GLY A 21 -7.74 -20.52 8.79
C GLY A 21 -8.74 -20.06 7.71
N ARG A 22 -9.47 -18.96 7.98
CA ARG A 22 -10.49 -18.42 7.06
C ARG A 22 -9.95 -17.38 6.07
N ALA A 23 -8.71 -16.92 6.26
CA ALA A 23 -8.10 -15.85 5.46
C ALA A 23 -7.05 -16.39 4.49
N TYR A 24 -6.84 -15.69 3.37
CA TYR A 24 -5.68 -15.95 2.51
C TYR A 24 -4.39 -15.55 3.22
N LYS A 25 -3.34 -16.33 3.01
CA LYS A 25 -2.00 -16.06 3.52
C LYS A 25 -1.53 -14.65 3.14
N VAL A 26 -0.81 -13.98 4.04
CA VAL A 26 -0.42 -12.56 3.88
C VAL A 26 0.52 -12.40 2.69
N GLU A 27 1.39 -13.38 2.47
CA GLU A 27 2.36 -13.47 1.39
C GLU A 27 1.64 -13.53 0.02
N LEU A 28 0.61 -14.36 -0.09
CA LEU A 28 -0.19 -14.47 -1.30
C LEU A 28 -0.94 -13.16 -1.61
N ARG A 29 -1.46 -12.49 -0.58
CA ARG A 29 -2.09 -11.18 -0.71
C ARG A 29 -1.07 -10.09 -1.10
N ALA A 30 0.17 -10.20 -0.63
CA ALA A 30 1.27 -9.31 -1.00
C ALA A 30 1.65 -9.49 -2.48
N ILE A 31 1.84 -10.73 -2.94
CA ILE A 31 2.08 -11.03 -4.35
C ILE A 31 0.93 -10.51 -5.22
N ALA A 32 -0.31 -10.71 -4.81
CA ALA A 32 -1.48 -10.18 -5.54
C ALA A 32 -1.42 -8.65 -5.68
N ARG A 33 -1.04 -7.91 -4.64
CA ARG A 33 -0.85 -6.44 -4.74
C ARG A 33 0.27 -6.08 -5.71
N VAL A 34 1.41 -6.77 -5.64
CA VAL A 34 2.55 -6.53 -6.54
C VAL A 34 2.12 -6.74 -7.99
N LEU A 35 1.47 -7.85 -8.31
CA LEU A 35 1.00 -8.14 -9.67
C LEU A 35 0.01 -7.08 -10.18
N VAL A 36 -0.94 -6.63 -9.36
CA VAL A 36 -1.84 -5.53 -9.75
C VAL A 36 -1.07 -4.24 -9.98
N SER A 37 -0.11 -3.90 -9.12
CA SER A 37 0.74 -2.70 -9.30
C SER A 37 1.62 -2.78 -10.54
N SER A 38 1.97 -3.99 -10.99
CA SER A 38 2.68 -4.25 -12.25
C SER A 38 1.75 -4.26 -13.47
N GLY A 39 0.48 -3.91 -13.33
CA GLY A 39 -0.48 -3.81 -14.43
C GLY A 39 -1.24 -5.09 -14.76
N CYS A 40 -1.12 -6.15 -13.94
CA CYS A 40 -1.91 -7.35 -14.15
C CYS A 40 -3.40 -7.10 -13.84
N LYS A 41 -4.28 -7.52 -14.75
CA LYS A 41 -5.74 -7.47 -14.56
C LYS A 41 -6.14 -8.30 -13.34
N GLU A 42 -6.92 -7.74 -12.41
CA GLU A 42 -7.16 -8.38 -11.11
C GLU A 42 -7.90 -9.72 -11.23
N GLY A 43 -8.65 -9.92 -12.32
CA GLY A 43 -9.31 -11.18 -12.65
C GLY A 43 -8.38 -12.30 -13.10
N LYS A 44 -7.13 -12.00 -13.45
CA LYS A 44 -6.11 -12.96 -13.91
C LYS A 44 -5.01 -13.23 -12.88
N VAL A 45 -4.92 -12.39 -11.85
CA VAL A 45 -3.90 -12.51 -10.79
C VAL A 45 -3.98 -13.87 -10.07
N GLY A 46 -5.17 -14.39 -9.79
CA GLY A 46 -5.34 -15.68 -9.13
C GLY A 46 -4.76 -16.84 -9.94
N ASP A 47 -5.06 -16.88 -11.24
CA ASP A 47 -4.56 -17.89 -12.18
C ASP A 47 -3.04 -17.78 -12.31
N LEU A 48 -2.53 -16.55 -12.46
CA LEU A 48 -1.10 -16.29 -12.59
C LEU A 48 -0.31 -16.75 -11.35
N ILE A 49 -0.84 -16.52 -10.15
CA ILE A 49 -0.24 -17.02 -8.91
C ILE A 49 -0.19 -18.55 -8.88
N GLN A 50 -1.23 -19.24 -9.37
CA GLN A 50 -1.21 -20.70 -9.47
C GLN A 50 -0.19 -21.19 -10.50
N ASP A 51 -0.08 -20.53 -11.64
CA ASP A 51 0.87 -20.90 -12.68
C ASP A 51 2.32 -20.72 -12.21
N ILE A 52 2.62 -19.60 -11.55
CA ILE A 52 3.92 -19.35 -10.93
C ILE A 52 4.20 -20.39 -9.85
N ALA A 53 3.25 -20.68 -8.95
CA ALA A 53 3.43 -21.71 -7.91
C ALA A 53 3.76 -23.08 -8.51
N ARG A 54 3.07 -23.47 -9.59
CA ARG A 54 3.30 -24.74 -10.29
C ARG A 54 4.68 -24.83 -10.92
N ILE A 55 5.21 -23.72 -11.46
CA ILE A 55 6.59 -23.66 -11.97
C ILE A 55 7.60 -23.97 -10.85
N PHE A 56 7.34 -23.50 -9.63
CA PHE A 56 8.16 -23.78 -8.44
C PHE A 56 7.83 -25.12 -7.76
N GLY A 57 7.05 -26.00 -8.40
CA GLY A 57 6.70 -27.31 -7.85
C GLY A 57 5.70 -27.27 -6.69
N VAL A 58 4.96 -26.18 -6.54
CA VAL A 58 3.92 -26.00 -5.52
C VAL A 58 2.54 -26.03 -6.15
N ASP A 59 1.65 -26.87 -5.61
CA ASP A 59 0.24 -26.89 -5.99
C ASP A 59 -0.61 -26.21 -4.91
N LEU A 60 -1.25 -25.09 -5.28
CA LEU A 60 -2.13 -24.33 -4.40
C LEU A 60 -3.53 -24.92 -4.43
N ASP A 61 -4.10 -25.21 -3.27
CA ASP A 61 -5.43 -25.81 -3.15
C ASP A 61 -6.58 -24.98 -3.78
N ARG A 62 -6.35 -23.68 -4.03
CA ARG A 62 -7.32 -22.77 -4.65
C ARG A 62 -6.64 -21.51 -5.22
N ALA A 63 -7.28 -20.89 -6.20
CA ALA A 63 -6.90 -19.59 -6.73
C ALA A 63 -7.52 -18.44 -5.93
N ILE A 64 -6.83 -17.30 -5.88
CA ILE A 64 -7.38 -16.06 -5.28
C ILE A 64 -8.41 -15.46 -6.24
N SER A 65 -9.64 -15.23 -5.76
CA SER A 65 -10.68 -14.62 -6.58
C SER A 65 -10.43 -13.13 -6.85
N ARG A 66 -10.92 -12.61 -7.99
CA ARG A 66 -10.89 -11.17 -8.33
C ARG A 66 -11.31 -10.26 -7.19
N ARG A 67 -12.41 -10.61 -6.50
CA ARG A 67 -12.92 -9.86 -5.34
C ARG A 67 -11.89 -9.80 -4.22
N THR A 68 -11.21 -10.90 -3.94
CA THR A 68 -10.19 -10.98 -2.89
C THR A 68 -8.93 -10.21 -3.29
N VAL A 69 -8.51 -10.28 -4.55
CA VAL A 69 -7.40 -9.47 -5.08
C VAL A 69 -7.69 -7.98 -4.89
N ARG A 70 -8.88 -7.51 -5.27
CA ARG A 70 -9.31 -6.12 -5.05
C ARG A 70 -9.29 -5.71 -3.58
N ARG A 71 -9.79 -6.56 -2.69
CA ARG A 71 -9.70 -6.33 -1.25
C ARG A 71 -8.26 -6.28 -0.76
N ALA A 72 -7.37 -7.12 -1.29
CA ALA A 72 -5.96 -7.07 -0.93
C ALA A 72 -5.31 -5.74 -1.30
N VAL A 73 -5.69 -5.14 -2.44
CA VAL A 73 -5.25 -3.79 -2.84
C VAL A 73 -5.81 -2.72 -1.92
N LEU A 74 -7.13 -2.73 -1.65
CA LEU A 74 -7.77 -1.77 -0.74
C LEU A 74 -7.21 -1.84 0.68
N ASP A 75 -6.96 -3.04 1.19
CA ASP A 75 -6.36 -3.22 2.51
C ASP A 75 -4.92 -2.66 2.54
N GLY A 76 -4.21 -2.70 1.40
CA GLY A 76 -2.93 -2.03 1.22
C GLY A 76 -3.03 -0.50 1.30
N LEU A 77 -4.08 0.09 0.72
CA LEU A 77 -4.36 1.52 0.83
C LEU A 77 -4.66 1.93 2.28
N VAL A 78 -5.49 1.17 3.00
CA VAL A 78 -5.77 1.47 4.41
C VAL A 78 -4.49 1.34 5.24
N ALA A 79 -3.67 0.32 4.98
CA ALA A 79 -2.39 0.16 5.67
C ALA A 79 -1.43 1.34 5.41
N SER A 80 -1.35 1.84 4.16
CA SER A 80 -0.51 3.00 3.85
C SER A 80 -1.02 4.29 4.50
N GLN A 81 -2.34 4.49 4.58
CA GLN A 81 -2.93 5.63 5.31
C GLN A 81 -2.64 5.57 6.81
N VAL A 82 -2.75 4.39 7.43
CA VAL A 82 -2.39 4.21 8.85
C VAL A 82 -0.92 4.49 9.07
N GLN A 83 -0.05 4.01 8.18
CA GLN A 83 1.39 4.28 8.26
C GLN A 83 1.69 5.78 8.14
N LEU A 84 1.10 6.47 7.15
CA LEU A 84 1.21 7.92 7.03
C LEU A 84 0.77 8.63 8.31
N GLY A 85 -0.35 8.20 8.91
CA GLY A 85 -0.81 8.76 10.18
C GLY A 85 0.18 8.59 11.33
N VAL A 86 0.85 7.43 11.43
CA VAL A 86 1.94 7.21 12.40
C VAL A 86 3.10 8.16 12.11
N GLU A 87 3.57 8.22 10.87
CA GLU A 87 4.71 9.05 10.49
C GLU A 87 4.44 10.54 10.76
N MET A 88 3.28 11.04 10.32
CA MET A 88 2.86 12.43 10.56
C MET A 88 2.66 12.76 12.05
N LYS A 89 2.28 11.76 12.87
CA LYS A 89 2.14 11.94 14.32
C LYS A 89 3.48 12.15 15.01
N TYR A 90 4.54 11.54 14.53
CA TYR A 90 5.87 11.65 15.13
C TYR A 90 6.80 12.63 14.41
N ALA A 91 6.43 13.07 13.21
CA ALA A 91 7.15 14.12 12.50
C ALA A 91 7.25 15.40 13.34
N GLU A 92 8.43 16.00 13.34
CA GLU A 92 8.67 17.34 13.92
C GLU A 92 8.24 18.42 12.92
N ASP A 93 8.60 18.20 11.66
CA ASP A 93 8.37 19.11 10.54
C ASP A 93 7.80 18.34 9.36
N ILE A 94 6.82 18.96 8.69
CA ILE A 94 6.18 18.43 7.50
C ILE A 94 6.24 19.50 6.41
N THR A 95 6.72 19.14 5.23
CA THR A 95 6.52 19.93 4.01
C THR A 95 5.73 19.11 3.00
N MET A 96 4.98 19.81 2.15
CA MET A 96 4.05 19.17 1.22
C MET A 96 4.33 19.68 -0.19
N SER A 97 4.13 18.82 -1.18
CA SER A 97 4.19 19.24 -2.56
C SER A 97 3.08 18.61 -3.38
N SER A 98 2.53 19.36 -4.34
CA SER A 98 1.60 18.85 -5.33
C SER A 98 2.09 19.14 -6.73
N ASP A 99 1.92 18.17 -7.63
CA ASP A 99 2.22 18.29 -9.05
C ASP A 99 0.98 17.93 -9.87
N SER A 100 0.63 18.77 -10.84
CA SER A 100 -0.65 18.72 -11.56
C SER A 100 -0.45 18.48 -13.05
N THR A 101 -1.13 17.48 -13.60
CA THR A 101 -1.18 17.23 -15.05
C THR A 101 -2.60 17.09 -15.54
N SER A 102 -2.88 17.64 -16.72
CA SER A 102 -4.18 17.51 -17.38
C SER A 102 -4.18 16.35 -18.38
N ARG A 103 -5.24 15.54 -18.40
CA ARG A 103 -5.47 14.52 -19.43
C ARG A 103 -6.96 14.43 -19.76
N ARG A 104 -7.30 14.61 -21.05
CA ARG A 104 -8.69 14.52 -21.57
C ARG A 104 -9.69 15.41 -20.80
N LYS A 105 -9.33 16.67 -20.55
CA LYS A 105 -10.14 17.66 -19.80
C LYS A 105 -10.38 17.31 -18.32
N LEU A 106 -9.59 16.39 -17.76
CA LEU A 106 -9.54 16.10 -16.33
C LEU A 106 -8.15 16.45 -15.82
N ASN A 107 -8.08 17.13 -14.69
CA ASN A 107 -6.82 17.41 -14.02
C ASN A 107 -6.55 16.32 -13.01
N TYR A 108 -5.29 15.92 -12.90
CA TYR A 108 -4.80 14.97 -11.92
C TYR A 108 -3.71 15.66 -11.11
N GLN A 109 -3.93 15.77 -9.81
CA GLN A 109 -2.98 16.33 -8.86
C GLN A 109 -2.40 15.21 -8.02
N SER A 110 -1.11 14.97 -8.17
CA SER A 110 -0.35 14.08 -7.31
C SER A 110 0.07 14.82 -6.04
N HIS A 111 -0.02 14.16 -4.89
CA HIS A 111 0.23 14.76 -3.59
C HIS A 111 1.35 14.02 -2.88
N HIS A 112 2.34 14.77 -2.39
CA HIS A 112 3.52 14.22 -1.74
C HIS A 112 3.77 14.92 -0.40
N ILE A 113 4.15 14.14 0.60
CA ILE A 113 4.48 14.61 1.94
C ILE A 113 5.95 14.29 2.20
N HIS A 114 6.70 15.29 2.63
CA HIS A 114 8.11 15.20 2.96
C HIS A 114 8.26 15.38 4.47
N MET A 115 8.80 14.35 5.13
CA MET A 115 8.98 14.37 6.58
C MET A 115 10.05 13.38 7.00
N ARG A 116 10.69 13.63 8.14
CA ARG A 116 11.49 12.59 8.81
C ARG A 116 10.54 11.56 9.40
N VAL A 117 10.84 10.27 9.22
CA VAL A 117 9.95 9.18 9.61
C VAL A 117 10.55 8.37 10.76
N PRO A 118 9.74 7.76 11.64
CA PRO A 118 10.25 6.91 12.70
C PRO A 118 10.87 5.64 12.11
N GLU A 119 12.13 5.40 12.40
CA GLU A 119 12.88 4.21 12.02
C GLU A 119 13.29 3.43 13.28
N LYS A 120 13.05 2.12 13.27
CA LYS A 120 13.45 1.23 14.36
C LYS A 120 14.89 0.79 14.14
N GLN A 121 15.73 1.01 15.14
CA GLN A 121 17.14 0.62 15.13
C GLN A 121 17.32 -0.84 15.53
N ALA A 122 18.54 -1.36 15.32
CA ALA A 122 18.91 -2.74 15.67
C ALA A 122 18.79 -3.04 17.18
N ASP A 123 19.01 -2.03 18.02
CA ASP A 123 18.84 -2.09 19.48
C ASP A 123 17.38 -2.02 19.94
N GLY A 124 16.44 -1.81 19.01
CA GLY A 124 15.02 -1.70 19.29
C GLY A 124 14.53 -0.28 19.62
N SER A 125 15.42 0.71 19.72
CA SER A 125 15.06 2.12 19.85
C SER A 125 14.38 2.64 18.57
N VAL A 126 13.61 3.72 18.71
CA VAL A 126 12.94 4.39 17.58
C VAL A 126 13.45 5.82 17.51
N HIS A 127 14.07 6.16 16.38
CA HIS A 127 14.56 7.50 16.09
C HIS A 127 13.94 8.02 14.80
N LEU A 128 13.89 9.35 14.63
CA LEU A 128 13.54 9.92 13.35
C LEU A 128 14.67 9.71 12.34
N SER A 129 14.34 9.45 11.09
CA SER A 129 15.30 9.31 10.01
C SER A 129 16.14 10.59 9.84
N ASP A 130 17.44 10.44 9.59
CA ASP A 130 18.35 11.60 9.41
C ASP A 130 17.89 12.49 8.26
N ASN A 131 17.54 11.85 7.14
CA ASN A 131 17.04 12.50 5.94
C ASN A 131 15.51 12.41 5.86
N PRO A 132 14.82 13.47 5.40
CA PRO A 132 13.40 13.40 5.08
C PRO A 132 13.11 12.33 4.03
N ARG A 133 11.97 11.66 4.16
CA ARG A 133 11.44 10.72 3.18
C ARG A 133 10.27 11.37 2.44
N VAL A 134 10.20 11.12 1.14
CA VAL A 134 9.03 11.48 0.33
C VAL A 134 8.01 10.36 0.40
N ARG A 135 6.79 10.71 0.80
CA ARG A 135 5.64 9.80 0.80
C ARG A 135 4.60 10.28 -0.19
N PHE A 136 4.17 9.38 -1.07
CA PHE A 136 3.03 9.63 -1.92
C PHE A 136 1.74 9.52 -1.09
N ALA A 137 0.97 10.61 -1.03
CA ALA A 137 -0.25 10.70 -0.24
C ALA A 137 -1.50 10.37 -1.05
N GLY A 138 -1.48 10.60 -2.37
CA GLY A 138 -2.58 10.24 -3.25
C GLY A 138 -2.60 11.02 -4.56
N ILE A 139 -3.56 10.68 -5.41
CA ILE A 139 -3.94 11.47 -6.59
C ILE A 139 -5.36 11.95 -6.39
N ALA A 140 -5.59 13.25 -6.57
CA ALA A 140 -6.91 13.83 -6.70
C ALA A 140 -7.19 14.14 -8.16
N SER A 141 -8.44 13.95 -8.61
CA SER A 141 -8.88 14.43 -9.92
C SER A 141 -9.79 15.63 -9.76
N THR A 142 -9.44 16.77 -10.36
CA THR A 142 -10.27 17.99 -10.33
C THR A 142 -10.72 18.36 -11.74
N VAL A 143 -11.82 19.10 -11.83
CA VAL A 143 -12.33 19.62 -13.11
C VAL A 143 -11.77 21.02 -13.40
N ASP A 144 -11.34 21.74 -12.35
CA ASP A 144 -10.82 23.10 -12.41
C ASP A 144 -9.43 23.19 -11.74
N HIS A 145 -8.70 24.27 -12.04
CA HIS A 145 -7.37 24.59 -11.49
C HIS A 145 -7.45 25.62 -10.35
N SER A 146 -8.58 25.70 -9.65
CA SER A 146 -8.72 26.71 -8.60
C SER A 146 -7.89 26.33 -7.38
N THR A 147 -7.36 27.35 -6.69
CA THR A 147 -6.67 27.17 -5.41
C THR A 147 -7.60 26.57 -4.36
N ALA A 148 -8.91 26.84 -4.46
CA ALA A 148 -9.94 26.27 -3.61
C ALA A 148 -10.05 24.75 -3.77
N THR A 149 -10.09 24.22 -5.00
CA THR A 149 -10.19 22.77 -5.21
C THR A 149 -8.91 22.03 -4.86
N SER A 150 -7.75 22.67 -5.06
CA SER A 150 -6.46 22.13 -4.61
C SER A 150 -6.38 22.04 -3.07
N LYS A 151 -6.89 23.05 -2.35
CA LYS A 151 -7.03 23.00 -0.89
C LYS A 151 -7.96 21.87 -0.43
N GLU A 152 -9.11 21.70 -1.10
CA GLU A 152 -10.07 20.66 -0.75
C GLU A 152 -9.51 19.25 -0.97
N ALA A 153 -8.68 19.06 -2.00
CA ALA A 153 -7.97 17.80 -2.25
C ALA A 153 -7.05 17.44 -1.06
N TRP A 154 -6.25 18.39 -0.57
CA TRP A 154 -5.42 18.20 0.62
C TRP A 154 -6.25 17.88 1.87
N LEU A 155 -7.35 18.62 2.10
CA LEU A 155 -8.24 18.36 3.25
C LEU A 155 -8.84 16.96 3.20
N THR A 156 -9.25 16.50 2.03
CA THR A 156 -9.76 15.14 1.81
C THR A 156 -8.70 14.10 2.14
N ILE A 157 -7.47 14.26 1.63
CA ILE A 157 -6.34 13.37 1.93
C ILE A 157 -6.07 13.31 3.45
N TYR A 158 -6.03 14.45 4.14
CA TYR A 158 -5.83 14.46 5.60
C TYR A 158 -6.97 13.79 6.34
N LYS A 159 -8.21 14.02 5.91
CA LYS A 159 -9.37 13.38 6.52
C LYS A 159 -9.29 11.86 6.39
N ASP A 160 -8.89 11.35 5.23
CA ASP A 160 -8.74 9.91 5.01
C ASP A 160 -7.61 9.31 5.86
N ILE A 161 -6.44 9.96 5.88
CA ILE A 161 -5.29 9.54 6.70
C ILE A 161 -5.66 9.53 8.19
N THR A 162 -6.20 10.64 8.70
CA THR A 162 -6.56 10.77 10.12
C THR A 162 -7.68 9.81 10.50
N SER A 163 -8.68 9.61 9.65
CA SER A 163 -9.79 8.67 9.92
C SER A 163 -9.28 7.23 10.00
N SER A 164 -8.51 6.78 9.00
CA SER A 164 -7.93 5.44 8.98
C SER A 164 -6.98 5.21 10.15
N TYR A 165 -6.12 6.18 10.46
CA TYR A 165 -5.21 6.12 11.60
C TYR A 165 -5.96 6.04 12.94
N ASN A 166 -6.90 6.95 13.19
CA ASN A 166 -7.64 7.04 14.45
C ASN A 166 -8.53 5.80 14.67
N ALA A 167 -9.08 5.21 13.61
CA ALA A 167 -9.85 3.98 13.67
C ALA A 167 -8.97 2.72 13.90
N SER A 168 -7.66 2.82 13.65
CA SER A 168 -6.75 1.68 13.79
C SER A 168 -6.46 1.32 15.26
N PRO A 169 -6.09 0.07 15.56
CA PRO A 169 -5.58 -0.30 16.88
C PRO A 169 -4.32 0.48 17.29
N ILE A 170 -3.58 1.05 16.35
CA ILE A 170 -2.38 1.85 16.63
C ILE A 170 -2.79 3.24 17.10
N GLY A 171 -3.71 3.90 16.40
CA GLY A 171 -4.24 5.22 16.80
C GLY A 171 -4.89 5.20 18.18
N ARG A 172 -5.62 4.12 18.50
CA ARG A 172 -6.19 3.93 19.85
C ARG A 172 -5.14 3.79 20.96
N ARG A 173 -3.96 3.25 20.66
CA ARG A 173 -2.88 3.03 21.64
C ARG A 173 -1.94 4.22 21.78
N LEU A 174 -1.60 4.87 20.67
CA LEU A 174 -0.62 5.96 20.63
C LEU A 174 -1.28 7.35 20.76
N GLY A 175 -2.62 7.41 20.75
CA GLY A 175 -3.41 8.63 20.77
C GLY A 175 -3.79 9.13 19.38
N THR A 176 -4.76 10.02 19.29
CA THR A 176 -5.30 10.49 18.01
C THR A 176 -4.35 11.41 17.24
N LEU A 177 -4.61 11.53 15.94
CA LEU A 177 -4.06 12.55 15.05
C LEU A 177 -5.23 13.39 14.53
N ASP A 178 -5.12 14.70 14.63
CA ASP A 178 -6.07 15.64 14.06
C ASP A 178 -5.38 16.66 13.15
N LEU A 179 -6.18 17.43 12.42
CA LEU A 179 -5.67 18.42 11.49
C LEU A 179 -4.86 19.53 12.19
N ARG A 180 -5.17 19.85 13.47
CA ARG A 180 -4.48 20.89 14.23
C ARG A 180 -3.04 20.50 14.52
N ILE A 181 -2.80 19.23 14.87
CA ILE A 181 -1.46 18.68 15.05
C ILE A 181 -0.65 18.78 13.75
N ILE A 182 -1.28 18.41 12.62
CA ILE A 182 -0.64 18.48 11.29
C ILE A 182 -0.30 19.93 10.93
N CYS A 183 -1.24 20.87 11.10
CA CYS A 183 -1.03 22.29 10.84
C CYS A 183 0.12 22.89 11.66
N ARG A 184 0.29 22.46 12.92
CA ARG A 184 1.39 22.96 13.78
C ARG A 184 2.77 22.56 13.29
N ARG A 185 2.86 21.42 12.60
CA ARG A 185 4.12 20.85 12.06
C ARG A 185 4.38 21.24 10.62
N LEU A 186 3.38 21.79 9.94
CA LEU A 186 3.51 22.23 8.56
C LEU A 186 4.46 23.41 8.48
N ARG A 187 5.55 23.25 7.72
CA ARG A 187 6.57 24.28 7.50
C ARG A 187 6.48 24.96 6.14
N GLY A 188 5.83 24.31 5.17
CA GLY A 188 5.65 24.87 3.84
C GLY A 188 4.91 23.93 2.91
N MET A 189 4.30 24.50 1.89
CA MET A 189 3.66 23.77 0.80
C MET A 189 4.17 24.33 -0.53
N CYS A 190 4.54 23.45 -1.44
CA CYS A 190 4.86 23.80 -2.82
C CYS A 190 3.73 23.28 -3.72
N GLY A 191 3.13 24.17 -4.50
CA GLY A 191 2.18 23.80 -5.54
C GLY A 191 2.64 24.41 -6.86
N ASP A 192 2.11 23.86 -7.93
CA ASP A 192 2.16 24.46 -9.26
C ASP A 192 1.05 25.53 -9.42
#